data_AF-A0A821Y0C4-F1
#
_entry.id   AF-A0A821Y0C4-F1
#
_cell.length_a   1.000
_cell.length_b   1.000
_cell.length_c   1.000
_cell.angle_alpha   90.00
_cell.angle_beta   90.00
_cell.angle_gamma   90.00
#
_symmetry.space_group_name_H-M   'P 1'
#
loop_
_entity.id
_entity.type
_entity.pdbx_description
1 polymer ?
#
loop_
_entity_poly.entity_id
_entity_poly.type
_entity_poly.pdbx_seq_one_letter_code
_entity_poly.pdbx_strand_id
1 'polypeptide(L)'
;MNCVVELSQQMRTEDLRYLELLNRLRSGQSTIEDYQLLCTRIIGNPKLQASLQQKPWNEAPILVFRNTLRTQLNNRAVLNKAMEMGLRPMACAAQDYF
;
A
#
# COMPACT_ATOMS: atom_id res chain seq x y z
N MET A 1 -31.78 2.41 23.29
CA MET A 1 -30.75 3.47 23.38
C MET A 1 -29.49 2.93 22.73
N ASN A 2 -29.06 3.52 21.62
CA ASN A 2 -27.83 3.09 20.95
C ASN A 2 -26.69 3.99 21.43
N CYS A 3 -25.72 3.42 22.14
CA CYS A 3 -24.49 4.10 22.54
C CYS A 3 -23.42 3.79 21.49
N VAL A 4 -22.84 4.82 20.89
CA VAL A 4 -21.68 4.68 19.99
C VAL A 4 -20.44 5.07 20.78
N VAL A 5 -19.42 4.22 20.75
CA VAL A 5 -18.12 4.45 21.39
C VAL A 5 -17.05 4.52 20.31
N GLU A 6 -16.33 5.63 20.24
CA GLU A 6 -15.19 5.80 19.35
C GLU A 6 -13.89 5.47 20.09
N LEU A 7 -13.09 4.57 19.51
CA LEU A 7 -11.75 4.27 20.01
C LEU A 7 -10.73 5.19 19.32
N SER A 8 -10.15 6.10 20.09
CA SER A 8 -9.22 7.11 19.57
C SER A 8 -7.75 6.65 19.52
N GLN A 9 -7.38 5.63 20.29
CA GLN A 9 -5.99 5.18 20.40
C GLN A 9 -5.60 4.26 19.23
N GLN A 10 -4.60 4.69 18.45
CA GLN A 10 -3.97 3.87 17.40
C GLN A 10 -2.76 3.13 17.97
N MET A 11 -2.73 1.80 17.83
CA MET A 11 -1.68 0.95 18.41
C MET A 11 -0.48 0.71 17.48
N ARG A 12 -0.58 1.08 16.19
CA ARG A 12 0.38 0.65 15.15
C ARG A 12 1.38 1.73 14.70
N THR A 13 1.14 2.99 14.99
CA THR A 13 1.89 4.10 14.39
C THR A 13 2.50 4.99 15.47
N GLU A 14 3.82 5.15 15.43
CA GLU A 14 4.58 6.01 16.34
C GLU A 14 4.77 7.44 15.79
N ASP A 15 4.59 7.62 14.48
CA ASP A 15 4.71 8.92 13.79
C ASP A 15 3.44 9.78 14.04
N LEU A 16 3.51 10.64 15.06
CA LEU A 16 2.42 11.53 15.47
C LEU A 16 2.03 12.52 14.35
N ARG A 17 3.00 13.05 13.61
CA ARG A 17 2.75 14.01 12.53
C ARG A 17 1.98 13.34 11.39
N TYR A 18 2.32 12.10 11.07
CA TYR A 18 1.59 11.32 10.08
C TYR A 18 0.18 10.96 10.56
N LEU A 19 0.00 10.63 11.84
CA LEU A 19 -1.31 10.34 12.42
C LEU A 19 -2.26 11.56 12.33
N GLU A 20 -1.78 12.75 12.65
CA GLU A 20 -2.55 13.99 12.50
C GLU A 20 -3.02 14.21 11.07
N LEU A 21 -2.13 14.01 10.10
CA LEU A 21 -2.47 14.07 8.68
C LEU A 21 -3.60 13.09 8.35
N LEU A 22 -3.49 11.83 8.79
CA LEU A 22 -4.50 10.81 8.51
C LEU A 22 -5.87 11.15 9.12
N ASN A 23 -5.87 11.75 10.32
CA ASN A 23 -7.10 12.18 10.97
C ASN A 23 -7.76 13.35 10.21
N ARG A 24 -6.99 14.34 9.77
CA ARG A 24 -7.50 15.43 8.94
C ARG A 24 -7.95 14.97 7.57
N LEU A 25 -7.25 14.01 6.97
CA LEU A 25 -7.68 13.40 5.71
C LEU A 25 -9.03 12.70 5.87
N ARG A 26 -9.24 11.98 6.97
CA ARG A 26 -10.52 11.30 7.27
C ARG A 26 -11.69 12.27 7.40
N SER A 27 -11.48 13.44 8.01
CA SER A 27 -12.52 14.46 8.20
C SER A 27 -12.66 15.45 7.04
N GLY A 28 -11.84 15.34 6.00
CA GLY A 28 -11.83 16.28 4.87
C GLY A 28 -11.20 17.64 5.18
N GLN A 29 -10.38 17.74 6.23
CA GLN A 29 -9.75 18.98 6.71
C GLN A 29 -8.24 19.02 6.38
N SER A 30 -7.82 18.42 5.27
CA SER A 30 -6.40 18.38 4.87
C SER A 30 -5.86 19.78 4.57
N THR A 31 -4.62 20.04 5.00
CA THR A 31 -3.95 21.33 4.75
C THR A 31 -2.90 21.24 3.65
N ILE A 32 -2.33 22.38 3.25
CA ILE A 32 -1.23 22.41 2.28
C ILE A 32 0.04 21.75 2.84
N GLU A 33 0.26 21.85 4.14
CA GLU A 33 1.37 21.19 4.84
C GLU A 33 1.19 19.67 4.85
N ASP A 34 -0.05 19.17 4.90
CA ASP A 34 -0.34 17.74 4.75
C ASP A 34 0.01 17.24 3.35
N TYR A 35 -0.37 18.01 2.32
CA TYR A 35 0.02 17.71 0.94
C TYR A 35 1.54 17.71 0.76
N GLN A 36 2.23 18.73 1.27
CA GLN A 36 3.69 18.82 1.22
C GLN A 36 4.36 17.64 1.95
N LEU A 37 3.82 17.23 3.09
CA LEU A 37 4.30 16.05 3.81
C LEU A 37 4.16 14.79 2.96
N LEU A 38 3.03 14.57 2.29
CA LEU A 38 2.86 13.43 1.38
C LEU A 38 3.86 13.46 0.23
N CYS A 39 4.14 14.64 -0.34
CA CYS A 39 5.12 14.78 -1.41
C CYS A 39 6.54 14.34 -0.98
N THR A 40 6.88 14.40 0.31
CA THR A 40 8.17 13.88 0.82
C THR A 40 8.30 12.37 0.72
N ARG A 41 7.18 11.65 0.58
CA ARG A 41 7.14 10.17 0.52
C ARG A 41 7.07 9.62 -0.91
N ILE A 42 7.10 10.50 -1.91
CA ILE A 42 7.12 10.10 -3.32
C ILE A 42 8.54 9.68 -3.70
N ILE A 43 8.70 8.46 -4.21
CA ILE A 43 9.98 7.97 -4.73
C ILE A 43 10.37 8.76 -5.97
N GLY A 44 11.64 9.18 -6.04
CA GLY A 44 12.12 10.15 -7.03
C GLY A 44 12.15 11.60 -6.52
N ASN A 45 11.66 11.86 -5.30
CA ASN A 45 11.90 13.14 -4.63
C ASN A 45 13.41 13.28 -4.30
N PRO A 46 14.08 14.38 -4.66
CA PRO A 46 15.51 14.60 -4.38
C PRO A 46 15.88 14.46 -2.90
N LYS A 47 14.93 14.69 -1.99
CA LYS A 47 15.13 14.59 -0.54
C LYS A 47 14.96 13.17 0.01
N LEU A 48 14.43 12.24 -0.78
CA LEU A 48 14.19 10.85 -0.39
C LEU A 48 15.18 9.94 -1.10
N GLN A 49 16.22 9.51 -0.39
CA GLN A 49 17.20 8.54 -0.88
C GLN A 49 16.68 7.10 -0.75
N ALA A 50 15.46 6.84 -1.25
CA ALA A 50 14.85 5.51 -1.26
C ALA A 50 14.68 5.02 -2.69
N SER A 51 14.92 3.73 -2.90
CA SER A 51 14.78 3.04 -4.17
C SER A 51 13.79 1.88 -4.03
N LEU A 52 12.93 1.71 -5.04
CA LEU A 52 12.01 0.56 -5.12
C LEU A 52 12.73 -0.78 -5.33
N GLN A 53 14.00 -0.74 -5.72
CA GLN A 53 14.82 -1.93 -5.95
C GLN A 53 15.51 -2.43 -4.68
N GLN A 54 15.49 -1.64 -3.60
CA GLN A 54 16.16 -1.95 -2.34
C GLN A 54 15.16 -2.36 -1.27
N LYS A 55 15.63 -3.13 -0.27
CA LYS A 55 14.83 -3.47 0.91
C LYS A 55 14.50 -2.21 1.72
N PRO A 56 13.31 -2.12 2.34
CA PRO A 56 12.21 -3.10 2.30
C PRO A 56 11.28 -2.94 1.09
N TRP A 57 11.48 -1.93 0.24
CA TRP A 57 10.54 -1.53 -0.80
C TRP A 57 10.37 -2.55 -1.92
N ASN A 58 11.41 -3.31 -2.23
CA ASN A 58 11.34 -4.40 -3.23
C ASN A 58 10.56 -5.63 -2.73
N GLU A 59 10.25 -5.71 -1.43
CA GLU A 59 9.45 -6.77 -0.80
C GLU A 59 8.08 -6.25 -0.35
N ALA A 60 7.80 -4.96 -0.51
CA ALA A 60 6.56 -4.34 -0.07
C ALA A 60 5.39 -4.74 -1.01
N PRO A 61 4.19 -4.97 -0.47
CA PRO A 61 3.00 -5.19 -1.28
C PRO A 61 2.61 -3.94 -2.06
N ILE A 62 2.22 -4.11 -3.32
CA ILE A 62 1.77 -3.01 -4.18
C ILE A 62 0.24 -2.90 -4.08
N LEU A 63 -0.24 -1.74 -3.61
CA LEU A 63 -1.66 -1.41 -3.60
C LEU A 63 -2.06 -0.77 -4.92
N VAL A 64 -3.13 -1.28 -5.53
CA VAL A 64 -3.69 -0.75 -6.77
C VAL A 64 -5.21 -0.65 -6.68
N PHE A 65 -5.77 0.37 -7.35
CA PHE A 65 -7.22 0.60 -7.34
C PHE A 65 -7.99 -0.44 -8.15
N ARG A 66 -7.43 -0.93 -9.26
CA ARG A 66 -8.13 -1.83 -10.18
C ARG A 66 -7.74 -3.28 -9.94
N ASN A 67 -8.75 -4.12 -9.73
CA ASN A 67 -8.56 -5.57 -9.58
C ASN A 67 -7.84 -6.18 -10.79
N THR A 68 -8.17 -5.73 -12.01
CA THR A 68 -7.51 -6.19 -13.24
C THR A 68 -6.00 -5.93 -13.22
N LEU A 69 -5.58 -4.75 -12.75
CA LEU A 69 -4.17 -4.40 -12.60
C LEU A 69 -3.49 -5.25 -11.52
N ARG A 70 -4.18 -5.50 -10.39
CA ARG A 70 -3.69 -6.40 -9.34
C ARG A 70 -3.40 -7.79 -9.89
N THR A 71 -4.35 -8.36 -10.64
CA THR A 71 -4.20 -9.68 -11.26
C THR A 71 -3.05 -9.70 -12.27
N GLN A 72 -2.92 -8.67 -13.11
CA GLN A 72 -1.81 -8.58 -14.07
C GLN A 72 -0.44 -8.50 -13.38
N LEU A 73 -0.30 -7.68 -12.34
CA LEU A 73 0.94 -7.55 -11.57
C LEU A 73 1.31 -8.87 -10.89
N ASN A 74 0.35 -9.51 -10.22
CA ASN A 74 0.57 -10.78 -9.54
C ASN A 74 0.94 -11.89 -10.53
N ASN A 75 0.22 -12.00 -11.65
CA ASN A 75 0.54 -13.00 -12.68
C ASN A 75 1.94 -12.77 -13.26
N ARG A 76 2.32 -11.52 -13.53
CA ARG A 76 3.67 -11.19 -14.01
C ARG A 76 4.74 -11.54 -12.99
N ALA A 77 4.51 -11.28 -11.71
CA ALA A 77 5.44 -11.64 -10.63
C ALA A 77 5.63 -13.16 -10.55
N VAL A 78 4.54 -13.94 -10.61
CA VAL A 78 4.59 -15.41 -10.61
C VAL A 78 5.34 -15.94 -11.84
N LEU A 79 5.04 -15.42 -13.04
CA LEU A 79 5.69 -15.84 -14.28
C LEU A 79 7.18 -15.56 -14.26
N ASN A 80 7.59 -14.36 -13.85
CA ASN A 80 9.00 -14.00 -13.71
C ASN A 80 9.71 -14.95 -12.74
N LYS A 81 9.08 -15.24 -11.60
CA LYS A 81 9.68 -16.13 -10.62
C LYS A 81 9.79 -17.57 -11.11
N ALA A 82 8.79 -18.07 -11.82
CA ALA A 82 8.80 -19.40 -12.41
C ALA A 82 9.91 -19.53 -13.46
N MET A 83 10.12 -18.50 -14.29
CA MET A 83 11.23 -18.46 -15.26
C MET A 83 12.60 -18.50 -14.56
N GLU A 84 12.81 -17.69 -13.51
CA GLU A 84 14.04 -17.73 -12.71
C GLU A 84 14.31 -19.11 -12.10
N MET A 85 13.26 -19.81 -11.68
CA MET A 85 13.37 -21.10 -11.01
C MET A 85 13.37 -22.30 -11.98
N GLY A 86 13.16 -22.08 -13.29
CA GLY A 86 13.00 -23.16 -14.26
C GLY A 86 11.73 -24.00 -14.05
N LEU A 87 10.69 -23.43 -13.42
CA LEU A 87 9.44 -24.12 -13.12
C LEU A 87 8.33 -23.72 -14.10
N ARG A 88 7.32 -24.59 -14.24
CA ARG A 88 6.08 -24.27 -14.96
C ARG A 88 5.00 -23.87 -13.95
N PRO A 89 4.45 -22.64 -14.02
CA PRO A 89 3.39 -22.23 -13.11
C PRO A 89 2.08 -22.93 -13.47
N MET A 90 1.34 -23.34 -12.45
CA MET A 90 -0.02 -23.86 -12.56
C MET A 90 -1.01 -22.77 -12.15
N ALA A 91 -2.04 -22.55 -12.96
CA ALA A 91 -3.14 -21.64 -12.63
C ALA A 91 -4.36 -22.47 -12.20
N CYS A 92 -4.78 -22.31 -10.94
CA CYS A 92 -6.04 -22.86 -10.44
C CYS A 92 -7.05 -21.73 -10.35
N ALA A 93 -8.09 -21.77 -11.19
CA ALA A 93 -9.22 -20.86 -11.03
C ALA A 93 -10.01 -21.30 -9.80
N ALA A 94 -10.20 -20.40 -8.84
CA ALA A 94 -11.14 -20.63 -7.76
C ALA A 94 -12.55 -20.66 -8.36
N GLN A 95 -13.32 -21.69 -8.03
CA GLN A 95 -14.71 -21.80 -8.42
C GLN A 95 -15.55 -21.46 -7.18
N ASP A 96 -16.16 -20.27 -7.21
CA ASP A 96 -17.11 -19.88 -6.18
C ASP A 96 -18.42 -20.64 -6.48
N TYR A 97 -18.83 -21.51 -5.56
CA TYR A 97 -20.14 -22.16 -5.61
C TYR A 97 -21.19 -21.15 -5.18
N PHE A 98 -22.21 -20.93 -6.02
CA PHE A 98 -23.40 -20.13 -5.71
C PHE A 98 -24.38 -20.89 -4.82
#